data_AF-A0A671RWB5-F1
#
_entry.id   AF-A0A671RWB5-F1
#
_cell.length_a   1.000
_cell.length_b   1.000
_cell.length_c   1.000
_cell.angle_alpha   90.00
_cell.angle_beta   90.00
_cell.angle_gamma   90.00
#
_symmetry.space_group_name_H-M   'P 1'
#
loop_
_entity.id
_entity.type
_entity.pdbx_description
1 polymer ?
#
loop_
_entity_poly.entity_id
_entity_poly.type
_entity_poly.pdbx_seq_one_letter_code
_entity_poly.pdbx_strand_id
1 'polypeptide(L)'
;MQTVLEFQRVLLKVQASLTVEEVQDLVFLCSDLLSLKDLSTVTSAGQLFSLLENRDLLSWEDPSLLLELLRILKRNSLIRSLTSEDVMPTNGTTYSQQISPYRQLLYELSESICEQDLKNIKFLLLKTLPRKKLEKDTTLLQLFLEMEKEDLLVENNLDVLQKIIADINPSLEKRIIQYKTEKSLEVVFQWLGFEVLTKQNCDRHQILQVLRDLADRDHTSTDCVVCCVLSHGQIKGIVGVDGQIVTYRELIETLSPSQCPSLFKKPKLFFIQACRGTDDQPAAFPQIFPDDEVMPVSDAAVPRDSIPEMADYLLAMSTVPHYVSYREKDNGTWFIQSLCHNLKLLVPRGVDLLSILTKVNSDVSKKTDKSGLKKQMPQPEFTLTKRVVFPPPKTRPPLP
;
A
#
# COMPACT_ATOMS: atom_id res chain seq x y z
N MET A 1 23.07 -24.39 -20.88
CA MET A 1 23.61 -25.48 -20.03
C MET A 1 24.45 -24.94 -18.88
N GLN A 2 25.38 -24.02 -19.12
CA GLN A 2 26.21 -23.42 -18.06
C GLN A 2 25.39 -22.59 -17.05
N THR A 3 24.51 -21.71 -17.52
CA THR A 3 23.59 -20.91 -16.69
C THR A 3 22.64 -21.74 -15.82
N VAL A 4 22.08 -22.82 -16.38
CA VAL A 4 21.21 -23.77 -15.64
C VAL A 4 21.97 -24.45 -14.50
N LEU A 5 23.22 -24.86 -14.75
CA LEU A 5 24.05 -25.49 -13.72
C LEU A 5 24.46 -24.49 -12.62
N GLU A 6 24.66 -23.22 -12.98
CA GLU A 6 24.95 -22.12 -12.04
C GLU A 6 23.74 -21.83 -11.15
N PHE A 7 22.53 -21.78 -11.72
CA PHE A 7 21.30 -21.58 -10.93
C PHE A 7 21.05 -22.71 -9.94
N GLN A 8 21.20 -23.96 -10.37
CA GLN A 8 21.01 -25.12 -9.50
C GLN A 8 22.02 -25.15 -8.34
N ARG A 9 23.25 -24.64 -8.53
CA ARG A 9 24.21 -24.45 -7.43
C ARG A 9 23.74 -23.40 -6.43
N VAL A 10 23.11 -22.32 -6.90
CA VAL A 10 22.51 -21.30 -6.03
C VAL A 10 21.38 -21.88 -5.21
N LEU A 11 20.43 -22.57 -5.86
CA LEU A 11 19.33 -23.22 -5.17
C LEU A 11 19.83 -24.25 -4.15
N LEU A 12 20.92 -24.96 -4.46
CA LEU A 12 21.60 -25.86 -3.53
C LEU A 12 22.16 -25.13 -2.29
N LYS A 13 22.86 -24.00 -2.49
CA LYS A 13 23.39 -23.16 -1.40
C LYS A 13 22.27 -22.61 -0.53
N VAL A 14 21.17 -22.17 -1.14
CA VAL A 14 19.99 -21.65 -0.43
C VAL A 14 19.33 -22.76 0.39
N GLN A 15 18.99 -23.91 -0.22
CA GLN A 15 18.30 -24.98 0.52
C GLN A 15 19.13 -25.52 1.69
N ALA A 16 20.46 -25.58 1.55
CA ALA A 16 21.36 -26.02 2.62
C ALA A 16 21.43 -25.01 3.79
N SER A 17 20.98 -23.77 3.59
CA SER A 17 21.02 -22.69 4.58
C SER A 17 19.68 -22.47 5.29
N LEU A 18 18.60 -23.14 4.86
CA LEU A 18 17.25 -22.98 5.40
C LEU A 18 16.94 -24.07 6.44
N THR A 19 16.24 -23.69 7.51
CA THR A 19 15.74 -24.63 8.51
C THR A 19 14.44 -25.29 8.06
N VAL A 20 14.01 -26.36 8.73
CA VAL A 20 12.72 -27.02 8.45
C VAL A 20 11.55 -26.06 8.67
N GLU A 21 11.63 -25.21 9.71
CA GLU A 21 10.62 -24.18 10.00
C GLU A 21 10.55 -23.15 8.86
N GLU A 22 11.69 -22.66 8.39
CA GLU A 22 11.73 -21.71 7.27
C GLU A 22 11.22 -22.31 5.96
N VAL A 23 11.40 -23.61 5.73
CA VAL A 23 10.77 -24.30 4.59
C VAL A 23 9.26 -24.25 4.70
N GLN A 24 8.69 -24.44 5.90
CA GLN A 24 7.24 -24.32 6.10
C GLN A 24 6.75 -22.89 5.91
N ASP A 25 7.54 -21.89 6.33
CA ASP A 25 7.24 -20.48 6.08
C ASP A 25 7.21 -20.16 4.58
N LEU A 26 8.19 -20.67 3.81
CA LEU A 26 8.19 -20.52 2.35
C LEU A 26 6.97 -21.18 1.71
N VAL A 27 6.58 -22.38 2.18
CA VAL A 27 5.39 -23.07 1.72
C VAL A 27 4.13 -22.24 1.99
N PHE A 28 4.02 -21.64 3.18
CA PHE A 28 2.92 -20.72 3.50
C PHE A 28 2.90 -19.50 2.57
N LEU A 29 4.05 -18.83 2.38
CA LEU A 29 4.15 -17.64 1.53
C LEU A 29 3.76 -17.92 0.07
N CYS A 30 4.06 -19.13 -0.43
CA CYS A 30 3.74 -19.54 -1.80
C CYS A 30 2.30 -20.07 -1.99
N SER A 31 1.45 -20.05 -0.96
CA SER A 31 0.11 -20.66 -1.01
C SER A 31 -0.89 -20.00 -1.96
N ASP A 32 -0.65 -18.75 -2.38
CA ASP A 32 -1.44 -18.10 -3.43
C ASP A 32 -0.89 -18.39 -4.84
N LEU A 33 0.36 -18.85 -4.95
CA LEU A 33 1.04 -19.13 -6.22
C LEU A 33 0.91 -20.58 -6.66
N LEU A 34 0.81 -21.51 -5.70
CA LEU A 34 0.77 -22.94 -5.91
C LEU A 34 -0.50 -23.54 -5.31
N SER A 35 -1.00 -24.64 -5.89
CA SER A 35 -2.17 -25.30 -5.32
C SER A 35 -1.85 -25.91 -3.95
N LEU A 36 -2.79 -25.85 -3.00
CA LEU A 36 -2.64 -26.48 -1.67
C LEU A 36 -2.31 -27.98 -1.77
N LYS A 37 -2.78 -28.64 -2.83
CA LYS A 37 -2.46 -30.04 -3.10
C LYS A 37 -0.97 -30.23 -3.40
N ASP A 38 -0.40 -29.39 -4.25
CA ASP A 38 1.03 -29.46 -4.59
C ASP A 38 1.89 -29.16 -3.35
N LEU A 39 1.53 -28.13 -2.59
CA LEU A 39 2.24 -27.71 -1.38
C LEU A 39 2.20 -28.73 -0.25
N SER A 40 1.12 -29.51 -0.12
CA SER A 40 1.01 -30.55 0.90
C SER A 40 2.05 -31.67 0.79
N THR A 41 2.70 -31.79 -0.38
CA THR A 41 3.73 -32.79 -0.65
C THR A 41 5.15 -32.28 -0.38
N VAL A 42 5.30 -30.98 -0.12
CA VAL A 42 6.60 -30.33 0.04
C VAL A 42 7.14 -30.59 1.45
N THR A 43 8.26 -31.31 1.50
CA THR A 43 9.00 -31.65 2.73
C THR A 43 10.38 -31.00 2.79
N SER A 44 10.87 -30.42 1.68
CA SER A 44 12.17 -29.75 1.61
C SER A 44 12.15 -28.52 0.70
N ALA A 45 13.08 -27.59 0.93
CA ALA A 45 13.28 -26.43 0.05
C ALA A 45 13.54 -26.83 -1.41
N GLY A 46 14.32 -27.90 -1.65
CA GLY A 46 14.58 -28.38 -3.02
C GLY A 46 13.32 -28.82 -3.76
N GLN A 47 12.36 -29.47 -3.07
CA GLN A 47 11.07 -29.82 -3.66
C GLN A 47 10.25 -28.57 -4.00
N LEU A 48 10.23 -27.57 -3.11
CA LEU A 48 9.56 -26.30 -3.36
C LEU A 48 10.14 -25.58 -4.57
N PHE A 49 11.47 -25.44 -4.64
CA PHE A 49 12.12 -24.76 -5.76
C PHE A 49 11.89 -25.49 -7.07
N SER A 50 11.95 -26.82 -7.08
CA SER A 50 11.62 -27.62 -8.28
C SER A 50 10.17 -27.39 -8.74
N LEU A 51 9.22 -27.28 -7.80
CA LEU A 51 7.82 -26.97 -8.14
C LEU A 51 7.66 -25.55 -8.71
N LEU A 52 8.38 -24.57 -8.17
CA LEU A 52 8.37 -23.20 -8.67
C LEU A 52 9.01 -23.11 -10.07
N GLU A 53 10.12 -23.80 -10.31
CA GLU A 53 10.75 -23.91 -11.64
C GLU A 53 9.80 -24.56 -12.65
N ASN A 54 9.13 -25.66 -12.28
CA ASN A 54 8.17 -26.35 -13.15
C ASN A 54 6.91 -25.51 -13.49
N ARG A 55 6.68 -24.41 -12.77
CA ARG A 55 5.56 -23.48 -13.00
C ARG A 55 6.02 -22.18 -13.67
N ASP A 56 7.28 -22.10 -14.11
CA ASP A 56 7.91 -20.90 -14.67
C ASP A 56 7.89 -19.68 -13.72
N LEU A 57 7.78 -19.92 -12.40
CA LEU A 57 7.78 -18.88 -11.38
C LEU A 57 9.18 -18.56 -10.86
N LEU A 58 10.16 -19.40 -11.18
CA LEU A 58 11.53 -19.29 -10.73
C LEU A 58 12.47 -19.75 -11.83
N SER A 59 13.42 -18.89 -12.22
CA SER A 59 14.44 -19.23 -13.23
C SER A 59 15.73 -18.44 -12.98
N TRP A 60 16.78 -18.77 -13.75
CA TRP A 60 18.02 -18.00 -13.74
C TRP A 60 17.81 -16.58 -14.28
N GLU A 61 16.99 -16.46 -15.32
CA GLU A 61 16.67 -15.22 -15.99
C GLU A 61 15.82 -14.30 -15.12
N ASP A 62 14.97 -14.88 -14.27
CA ASP A 62 14.13 -14.18 -13.31
C ASP A 62 14.20 -14.82 -11.91
N PRO A 63 15.22 -14.44 -11.10
CA PRO A 63 15.37 -14.90 -9.72
C PRO A 63 14.58 -14.03 -8.72
N SER A 64 13.70 -13.13 -9.20
CA SER A 64 13.05 -12.11 -8.36
C SER A 64 12.25 -12.72 -7.21
N LEU A 65 11.48 -13.79 -7.46
CA LEU A 65 10.71 -14.51 -6.45
C LEU A 65 11.58 -15.05 -5.31
N LEU A 66 12.71 -15.67 -5.65
CA LEU A 66 13.63 -16.22 -4.66
C LEU A 66 14.20 -15.11 -3.78
N LEU A 67 14.61 -13.99 -4.38
CA LEU A 67 15.11 -12.84 -3.64
C LEU A 67 14.03 -12.18 -2.79
N GLU A 68 12.78 -12.15 -3.27
CA GLU A 68 11.62 -11.69 -2.49
C GLU A 68 11.37 -12.57 -1.26
N LEU A 69 11.27 -13.88 -1.45
CA LEU A 69 11.09 -14.85 -0.37
C LEU A 69 12.19 -14.75 0.69
N LEU A 70 13.46 -14.69 0.28
CA LEU A 70 14.58 -14.53 1.20
C LEU A 70 14.56 -13.19 1.94
N ARG A 71 14.05 -12.12 1.31
CA ARG A 71 13.88 -10.81 1.97
C ARG A 71 12.79 -10.88 3.03
N ILE A 72 11.66 -11.54 2.74
CA ILE A 72 10.57 -11.75 3.69
C ILE A 72 11.07 -12.54 4.91
N LEU A 73 11.84 -13.62 4.70
CA LEU A 73 12.51 -14.38 5.77
C LEU A 73 13.69 -13.63 6.44
N LYS A 74 14.00 -12.40 6.02
CA LYS A 74 15.11 -11.57 6.53
C LYS A 74 16.49 -12.24 6.42
N ARG A 75 16.70 -13.11 5.43
CA ARG A 75 17.98 -13.79 5.13
C ARG A 75 18.96 -12.88 4.37
N ASN A 76 19.23 -11.70 4.93
CA ASN A 76 20.02 -10.64 4.31
C ASN A 76 21.49 -10.99 4.06
N SER A 77 22.07 -11.90 4.84
CA SER A 77 23.43 -12.41 4.60
C SER A 77 23.48 -13.30 3.36
N LEU A 78 22.47 -14.15 3.19
CA LEU A 78 22.33 -15.03 2.04
C LEU A 78 22.11 -14.21 0.78
N ILE A 79 21.19 -13.24 0.80
CA ILE A 79 20.96 -12.30 -0.32
C ILE A 79 22.27 -11.63 -0.75
N ARG A 80 23.01 -11.05 0.20
CA ARG A 80 24.31 -10.40 -0.11
C ARG A 80 25.30 -11.37 -0.74
N SER A 81 25.36 -12.62 -0.27
CA SER A 81 26.24 -13.63 -0.86
C SER A 81 25.84 -14.04 -2.28
N LEU A 82 24.56 -13.89 -2.65
CA LEU A 82 24.07 -14.22 -3.99
C LEU A 82 24.23 -13.05 -4.96
N THR A 83 24.15 -11.81 -4.46
CA THR A 83 24.24 -10.60 -5.29
C THR A 83 25.66 -10.08 -5.50
N SER A 84 26.59 -10.36 -4.57
CA SER A 84 27.97 -9.83 -4.64
C SER A 84 28.91 -10.64 -5.54
N GLU A 85 28.53 -11.85 -5.97
CA GLU A 85 29.41 -12.76 -6.71
C GLU A 85 29.16 -12.75 -8.24
N ASP A 86 28.40 -11.79 -8.80
CA ASP A 86 27.89 -11.83 -10.20
C ASP A 86 27.10 -13.12 -10.52
N VAL A 87 26.60 -13.79 -9.47
CA VAL A 87 25.94 -15.09 -9.51
C VAL A 87 24.46 -14.99 -9.91
N MET A 88 23.92 -13.78 -10.13
CA MET A 88 22.56 -13.58 -10.67
C MET A 88 22.55 -12.37 -11.60
N PRO A 89 21.74 -12.38 -12.69
CA PRO A 89 21.56 -11.20 -13.52
C PRO A 89 20.95 -10.06 -12.69
N THR A 90 21.69 -8.95 -12.56
CA THR A 90 21.26 -7.73 -11.86
C THR A 90 20.50 -6.77 -12.77
N ASN A 91 20.14 -7.20 -13.99
CA ASN A 91 19.45 -6.40 -14.99
C ASN A 91 18.21 -5.77 -14.34
N GLY A 92 18.30 -4.44 -14.14
CA GLY A 92 17.38 -3.58 -13.40
C GLY A 92 16.19 -4.33 -12.83
N THR A 93 16.29 -4.79 -11.58
CA THR A 93 15.22 -5.52 -10.91
C THR A 93 13.97 -4.65 -10.92
N THR A 94 13.09 -4.85 -11.90
CA THR A 94 11.68 -4.52 -11.76
C THR A 94 11.25 -5.31 -10.54
N TYR A 95 11.09 -4.60 -9.42
CA TYR A 95 10.62 -5.16 -8.16
C TYR A 95 9.16 -5.60 -8.39
N SER A 96 8.93 -6.74 -9.02
CA SER A 96 7.62 -7.37 -9.11
C SER A 96 7.36 -8.03 -7.77
N GLN A 97 6.36 -7.53 -7.05
CA GLN A 97 5.84 -8.17 -5.86
C GLN A 97 5.02 -9.38 -6.32
N GLN A 98 5.59 -10.58 -6.23
CA GLN A 98 4.93 -11.82 -6.61
C GLN A 98 4.22 -12.44 -5.40
N ILE A 99 4.78 -12.28 -4.20
CA ILE A 99 4.11 -12.69 -2.97
C ILE A 99 3.05 -11.67 -2.61
N SER A 100 1.82 -12.14 -2.36
CA SER A 100 0.72 -11.24 -2.06
C SER A 100 1.00 -10.45 -0.76
N PRO A 101 0.67 -9.14 -0.72
CA PRO A 101 0.80 -8.34 0.50
C PRO A 101 0.06 -8.95 1.70
N TYR A 102 -1.01 -9.71 1.43
CA TYR A 102 -1.78 -10.46 2.42
C TYR A 102 -0.96 -11.58 3.07
N ARG A 103 -0.30 -12.43 2.28
CA ARG A 103 0.56 -13.50 2.81
C ARG A 103 1.72 -12.92 3.60
N GLN A 104 2.32 -11.84 3.10
CA GLN A 104 3.36 -11.14 3.82
C GLN A 104 2.85 -10.59 5.17
N LEU A 105 1.68 -9.95 5.22
CA LEU A 105 1.08 -9.48 6.49
C LEU A 105 0.91 -10.63 7.49
N LEU A 106 0.32 -11.75 7.06
CA LEU A 106 0.06 -12.88 7.94
C LEU A 106 1.37 -13.48 8.48
N TYR A 107 2.38 -13.63 7.62
CA TYR A 107 3.71 -14.06 8.04
C TYR A 107 4.35 -13.10 9.05
N GLU A 108 4.31 -11.80 8.78
CA GLU A 108 4.92 -10.85 9.69
C GLU A 108 4.18 -10.76 11.03
N LEU A 109 2.87 -11.04 11.06
CA LEU A 109 2.09 -11.19 12.29
C LEU A 109 2.54 -12.44 13.06
N SER A 110 2.73 -13.59 12.41
CA SER A 110 3.21 -14.80 13.09
C SER A 110 4.58 -14.63 13.72
N GLU A 111 5.48 -13.91 13.05
CA GLU A 111 6.81 -13.59 13.58
C GLU A 111 6.76 -12.65 14.80
N SER A 112 5.66 -11.91 14.99
CA SER A 112 5.53 -10.91 16.05
C SER A 112 4.68 -11.39 17.23
N ILE A 113 4.10 -12.58 17.16
CA ILE A 113 3.17 -13.14 18.15
C ILE A 113 3.90 -14.21 18.98
N CYS A 114 3.85 -14.08 20.30
CA CYS A 114 4.48 -15.08 21.17
C CYS A 114 3.59 -16.32 21.38
N GLU A 115 4.16 -17.40 21.92
CA GLU A 115 3.39 -18.63 22.20
C GLU A 115 2.17 -18.39 23.12
N GLN A 116 2.28 -17.45 24.06
CA GLN A 116 1.18 -17.13 24.97
C GLN A 116 0.04 -16.42 24.22
N ASP A 117 0.38 -15.50 23.33
CA ASP A 117 -0.58 -14.82 22.46
C ASP A 117 -1.27 -15.84 21.55
N LEU A 118 -0.54 -16.79 20.96
CA LEU A 118 -1.12 -17.87 20.15
C LEU A 118 -2.11 -18.74 20.96
N LYS A 119 -1.80 -19.05 22.22
CA LYS A 119 -2.75 -19.77 23.10
C LYS A 119 -4.02 -18.94 23.33
N ASN A 120 -3.88 -17.64 23.54
CA ASN A 120 -5.01 -16.73 23.70
C ASN A 120 -5.84 -16.63 22.41
N ILE A 121 -5.20 -16.55 21.23
CA ILE A 121 -5.86 -16.57 19.92
C ILE A 121 -6.67 -17.86 19.76
N LYS A 122 -6.06 -19.02 20.01
CA LYS A 122 -6.73 -20.33 19.95
C LYS A 122 -7.93 -20.38 20.89
N PHE A 123 -7.81 -19.81 22.10
CA PHE A 123 -8.90 -19.73 23.05
C PHE A 123 -10.08 -18.88 22.54
N LEU A 124 -9.82 -17.71 21.95
CA LEU A 124 -10.86 -16.85 21.37
C LEU A 124 -11.58 -17.51 20.19
N LEU A 125 -10.88 -18.36 19.43
CA LEU A 125 -11.43 -19.10 18.29
C LEU A 125 -12.18 -20.39 18.66
N LEU A 126 -12.23 -20.81 19.93
CA LEU A 126 -12.87 -22.07 20.35
C LEU A 126 -14.35 -22.20 19.97
N LYS A 127 -15.05 -21.07 19.82
CA LYS A 127 -16.47 -21.03 19.41
C LYS A 127 -16.65 -20.89 17.90
N THR A 128 -15.58 -20.61 17.17
CA THR A 128 -15.61 -20.31 15.73
C THR A 128 -14.99 -21.44 14.91
N LEU A 129 -13.96 -22.11 15.44
CA LEU A 129 -13.26 -23.21 14.80
C LEU A 129 -13.42 -24.54 15.58
N PRO A 130 -13.51 -25.70 14.89
CA PRO A 130 -13.46 -27.00 15.52
C PRO A 130 -12.21 -27.21 16.38
N ARG A 131 -12.37 -27.84 17.56
CA ARG A 131 -11.25 -28.10 18.49
C ARG A 131 -10.07 -28.86 17.86
N LYS A 132 -10.33 -29.73 16.88
CA LYS A 132 -9.30 -30.47 16.14
C LYS A 132 -8.36 -29.56 15.33
N LYS A 133 -8.81 -28.35 14.97
CA LYS A 133 -8.01 -27.34 14.26
C LYS A 133 -7.25 -26.41 15.21
N LEU A 134 -7.44 -26.58 16.51
CA LEU A 134 -6.88 -25.75 17.58
C LEU A 134 -5.95 -26.59 18.49
N GLU A 135 -5.30 -27.60 17.92
CA GLU A 135 -4.41 -28.52 18.62
C GLU A 135 -3.15 -27.81 19.13
N LYS A 136 -2.43 -28.44 20.06
CA LYS A 136 -1.35 -27.79 20.81
C LYS A 136 -0.17 -27.40 19.92
N ASP A 137 0.13 -28.22 18.93
CA ASP A 137 1.22 -28.11 17.96
C ASP A 137 0.90 -27.21 16.74
N THR A 138 -0.36 -26.81 16.56
CA THR A 138 -0.75 -25.93 15.44
C THR A 138 -0.01 -24.58 15.51
N THR A 139 0.73 -24.22 14.47
CA THR A 139 1.40 -22.92 14.37
C THR A 139 0.40 -21.81 14.03
N LEU A 140 0.79 -20.53 14.18
CA LEU A 140 -0.12 -19.44 13.81
C LEU A 140 -0.41 -19.41 12.30
N LEU A 141 0.58 -19.71 11.46
CA LEU A 141 0.40 -19.79 10.01
C LEU A 141 -0.58 -20.89 9.61
N GLN A 142 -0.48 -22.06 10.23
CA GLN A 142 -1.46 -23.14 10.03
C GLN A 142 -2.85 -22.72 10.49
N LEU A 143 -2.95 -22.00 11.60
CA LEU A 143 -4.23 -21.47 12.08
C LEU A 143 -4.84 -20.48 11.10
N PHE A 144 -4.06 -19.60 10.47
CA PHE A 144 -4.54 -18.69 9.43
C PHE A 144 -5.09 -19.45 8.22
N LEU A 145 -4.39 -20.49 7.75
CA LEU A 145 -4.91 -21.34 6.67
C LEU A 145 -6.22 -22.03 7.06
N GLU A 146 -6.38 -22.44 8.32
CA GLU A 146 -7.65 -22.99 8.80
C GLU A 146 -8.76 -21.95 8.91
N MET A 147 -8.44 -20.71 9.27
CA MET A 147 -9.39 -19.59 9.24
C MET A 147 -9.84 -19.25 7.81
N GLU A 148 -8.93 -19.33 6.84
CA GLU A 148 -9.24 -19.16 5.41
C GLU A 148 -10.19 -20.23 4.90
N LYS A 149 -9.97 -21.50 5.26
CA LYS A 149 -10.85 -22.62 4.89
C LYS A 149 -12.28 -22.50 5.43
N GLU A 150 -12.47 -21.74 6.51
CA GLU A 150 -13.77 -21.51 7.15
C GLU A 150 -14.35 -20.12 6.82
N ASP A 151 -13.81 -19.43 5.80
CA ASP A 151 -14.23 -18.10 5.36
C ASP A 151 -14.19 -17.01 6.44
N LEU A 152 -13.40 -17.22 7.50
CA LEU A 152 -13.21 -16.26 8.60
C LEU A 152 -12.13 -15.23 8.29
N LEU A 153 -11.28 -15.53 7.30
CA LEU A 153 -10.14 -14.72 6.93
C LEU A 153 -9.93 -14.81 5.42
N VAL A 154 -9.82 -13.66 4.77
CA VAL A 154 -9.50 -13.58 3.33
C VAL A 154 -8.85 -12.22 3.06
N GLU A 155 -8.16 -12.09 1.93
CA GLU A 155 -7.44 -10.88 1.50
C GLU A 155 -8.23 -9.58 1.67
N ASN A 156 -9.55 -9.60 1.42
CA ASN A 156 -10.42 -8.43 1.47
C ASN A 156 -11.25 -8.33 2.77
N ASN A 157 -11.14 -9.28 3.69
CA ASN A 157 -11.86 -9.27 4.96
C ASN A 157 -11.00 -9.83 6.10
N LEU A 158 -10.48 -8.91 6.91
CA LEU A 158 -9.64 -9.21 8.08
C LEU A 158 -10.34 -8.85 9.39
N ASP A 159 -11.66 -8.66 9.41
CA ASP A 159 -12.37 -8.12 10.59
C ASP A 159 -12.29 -9.04 11.80
N VAL A 160 -12.40 -10.35 11.59
CA VAL A 160 -12.27 -11.34 12.66
C VAL A 160 -10.86 -11.32 13.23
N LEU A 161 -9.84 -11.32 12.35
CA LEU A 161 -8.44 -11.26 12.75
C LEU A 161 -8.12 -9.96 13.48
N GLN A 162 -8.61 -8.83 12.99
CA GLN A 162 -8.41 -7.53 13.61
C GLN A 162 -8.94 -7.52 15.04
N LYS A 163 -10.18 -7.99 15.26
CA LYS A 163 -10.79 -8.06 16.61
C LYS A 163 -9.96 -8.93 17.56
N ILE A 164 -9.54 -10.10 17.10
CA ILE A 164 -8.72 -11.04 17.88
C ILE A 164 -7.37 -10.40 18.26
N ILE A 165 -6.69 -9.77 17.30
CA ILE A 165 -5.39 -9.13 17.54
C ILE A 165 -5.53 -7.89 18.41
N ALA A 166 -6.61 -7.12 18.29
CA ALA A 166 -6.89 -5.97 19.14
C ALA A 166 -7.00 -6.37 20.63
N ASP A 167 -7.64 -7.51 20.92
CA ASP A 167 -7.81 -8.01 22.30
C ASP A 167 -6.50 -8.54 22.91
N ILE A 168 -5.57 -9.02 22.08
CA ILE A 168 -4.36 -9.73 22.53
C ILE A 168 -3.12 -8.85 22.47
N ASN A 169 -2.89 -8.22 21.32
CA ASN A 169 -1.73 -7.37 21.09
C ASN A 169 -2.11 -6.13 20.26
N PRO A 170 -2.63 -5.07 20.91
CA PRO A 170 -3.04 -3.82 20.25
C PRO A 170 -1.93 -3.13 19.45
N SER A 171 -0.66 -3.47 19.70
CA SER A 171 0.45 -2.89 18.93
C SER A 171 0.50 -3.43 17.49
N LEU A 172 0.08 -4.70 17.29
CA LEU A 172 0.06 -5.36 15.98
C LEU A 172 -1.19 -5.04 15.17
N GLU A 173 -2.28 -4.64 15.83
CA GLU A 173 -3.52 -4.23 15.16
C GLU A 173 -3.27 -3.12 14.12
N LYS A 174 -2.36 -2.19 14.43
CA LYS A 174 -1.97 -1.11 13.52
C LYS A 174 -1.52 -1.60 12.14
N ARG A 175 -0.90 -2.78 12.06
CA ARG A 175 -0.43 -3.38 10.80
C ARG A 175 -1.59 -3.87 9.95
N ILE A 176 -2.55 -4.57 10.56
CA ILE A 176 -3.78 -5.02 9.91
C ILE A 176 -4.55 -3.82 9.37
N ILE A 177 -4.62 -2.75 10.16
CA ILE A 177 -5.28 -1.52 9.76
C ILE A 177 -4.56 -0.82 8.61
N GLN A 178 -3.23 -0.83 8.57
CA GLN A 178 -2.45 -0.33 7.43
C GLN A 178 -2.76 -1.10 6.17
N TYR A 179 -2.71 -2.42 6.24
CA TYR A 179 -3.07 -3.29 5.13
C TYR A 179 -4.51 -3.01 4.64
N LYS A 180 -5.51 -2.95 5.53
CA LYS A 180 -6.89 -2.62 5.16
C LYS A 180 -7.01 -1.24 4.48
N THR A 181 -6.24 -0.26 4.94
CA THR A 181 -6.23 1.09 4.35
C THR A 181 -5.68 1.07 2.93
N GLU A 182 -4.55 0.39 2.72
CA GLU A 182 -3.93 0.21 1.40
C GLU A 182 -4.86 -0.55 0.45
N LYS A 183 -5.40 -1.69 0.89
CA LYS A 183 -6.31 -2.51 0.08
C LYS A 183 -7.58 -1.77 -0.30
N SER A 184 -8.11 -0.92 0.59
CA SER A 184 -9.30 -0.10 0.31
C SER A 184 -9.06 0.86 -0.86
N LEU A 185 -7.89 1.50 -0.92
CA LEU A 185 -7.52 2.36 -2.04
C LEU A 185 -7.42 1.55 -3.34
N GLU A 186 -6.71 0.44 -3.30
CA GLU A 186 -6.54 -0.44 -4.46
C GLU A 186 -7.89 -0.86 -5.04
N VAL A 187 -8.76 -1.41 -4.20
CA VAL A 187 -10.08 -1.90 -4.60
C VAL A 187 -10.99 -0.79 -5.12
N VAL A 188 -10.96 0.40 -4.51
CA VAL A 188 -11.77 1.55 -4.96
C VAL A 188 -11.27 2.09 -6.29
N PHE A 189 -9.97 2.26 -6.48
CA PHE A 189 -9.44 2.78 -7.74
C PHE A 189 -9.52 1.75 -8.88
N GLN A 190 -9.36 0.46 -8.61
CA GLN A 190 -9.68 -0.61 -9.58
C GLN A 190 -11.16 -0.56 -9.98
N TRP A 191 -12.08 -0.39 -9.01
CA TRP A 191 -13.51 -0.24 -9.28
C TRP A 191 -13.81 1.00 -10.14
N LEU A 192 -13.07 2.10 -9.96
CA LEU A 192 -13.15 3.30 -10.79
C LEU A 192 -12.56 3.12 -12.20
N GLY A 193 -11.98 1.96 -12.51
CA GLY A 193 -11.43 1.62 -13.83
C GLY A 193 -9.95 1.93 -14.00
N PHE A 194 -9.21 2.21 -12.92
CA PHE A 194 -7.77 2.41 -12.99
C PHE A 194 -7.02 1.08 -13.04
N GLU A 195 -5.94 1.05 -13.81
CA GLU A 195 -4.86 0.10 -13.60
C GLU A 195 -4.07 0.54 -12.36
N VAL A 196 -4.11 -0.27 -11.29
CA VAL A 196 -3.48 0.07 -10.01
C VAL A 196 -2.15 -0.66 -9.85
N LEU A 197 -1.09 0.11 -9.57
CA LEU A 197 0.23 -0.39 -9.22
C LEU A 197 0.52 -0.07 -7.76
N THR A 198 0.75 -1.09 -6.94
CA THR A 198 1.07 -0.94 -5.51
C THR A 198 2.55 -1.21 -5.27
N LYS A 199 3.19 -0.37 -4.46
CA LYS A 199 4.58 -0.53 -4.00
C LYS A 199 4.65 -0.25 -2.50
N GLN A 200 5.26 -1.16 -1.75
CA GLN A 200 5.35 -1.08 -0.30
C GLN A 200 6.78 -0.81 0.16
N ASN A 201 6.92 -0.13 1.29
CA ASN A 201 8.20 0.08 1.99
C ASN A 201 9.31 0.66 1.10
N CYS A 202 8.95 1.63 0.25
CA CYS A 202 9.89 2.22 -0.69
C CYS A 202 10.87 3.20 -0.02
N ASP A 203 12.14 3.10 -0.36
CA ASP A 203 13.14 4.14 -0.08
C ASP A 203 13.00 5.33 -1.03
N ARG A 204 13.77 6.41 -0.80
CA ARG A 204 13.72 7.59 -1.67
C ARG A 204 13.98 7.28 -3.14
N HIS A 205 14.96 6.43 -3.43
CA HIS A 205 15.33 6.08 -4.81
C HIS A 205 14.19 5.32 -5.50
N GLN A 206 13.61 4.35 -4.80
CA GLN A 206 12.49 3.53 -5.26
C GLN A 206 11.24 4.37 -5.52
N ILE A 207 10.89 5.30 -4.63
CA ILE A 207 9.74 6.21 -4.82
C ILE A 207 9.90 7.00 -6.13
N LEU A 208 11.07 7.62 -6.33
CA LEU A 208 11.35 8.39 -7.55
C LEU A 208 11.41 7.50 -8.79
N GLN A 209 11.93 6.28 -8.67
CA GLN A 209 11.99 5.34 -9.77
C GLN A 209 10.59 4.93 -10.23
N VAL A 210 9.69 4.62 -9.30
CA VAL A 210 8.29 4.28 -9.63
C VAL A 210 7.59 5.42 -10.38
N LEU A 211 7.84 6.67 -9.99
CA LEU A 211 7.29 7.83 -10.68
C LEU A 211 7.90 8.05 -12.07
N ARG A 212 9.22 7.80 -12.23
CA ARG A 212 9.88 7.84 -13.53
C ARG A 212 9.37 6.74 -14.46
N ASP A 213 9.30 5.50 -13.98
CA ASP A 213 8.74 4.37 -14.72
C ASP A 213 7.29 4.66 -15.15
N LEU A 214 6.51 5.33 -14.29
CA LEU A 214 5.16 5.78 -14.62
C LEU A 214 5.17 6.90 -15.68
N ALA A 215 6.06 7.88 -15.57
CA ALA A 215 6.21 8.97 -16.54
C ALA A 215 6.63 8.47 -17.93
N ASP A 216 7.44 7.41 -17.97
CA ASP A 216 7.96 6.80 -19.21
C ASP A 216 6.89 6.00 -19.97
N ARG A 217 5.72 5.72 -19.37
CA ARG A 217 4.59 5.07 -20.05
C ARG A 217 3.93 6.01 -21.07
N ASP A 218 3.38 5.42 -22.14
CA ASP A 218 2.51 6.18 -23.04
C ASP A 218 1.11 6.35 -22.43
N HIS A 219 0.81 7.58 -22.04
CA HIS A 219 -0.48 7.97 -21.47
C HIS A 219 -1.45 8.49 -22.52
N THR A 220 -1.17 8.41 -23.82
CA THR A 220 -2.02 9.03 -24.86
C THR A 220 -3.48 8.56 -24.78
N SER A 221 -3.71 7.28 -24.48
CA SER A 221 -5.04 6.68 -24.32
C SER A 221 -5.62 6.75 -22.90
N THR A 222 -4.92 7.32 -21.92
CA THR A 222 -5.41 7.43 -20.53
C THR A 222 -6.11 8.77 -20.30
N ASP A 223 -7.04 8.82 -19.36
CA ASP A 223 -7.79 10.05 -19.04
C ASP A 223 -7.07 10.92 -18.00
N CYS A 224 -6.44 10.29 -17.00
CA CYS A 224 -5.73 10.94 -15.91
C CYS A 224 -4.76 9.97 -15.23
N VAL A 225 -3.93 10.50 -14.33
CA VAL A 225 -3.08 9.72 -13.43
C VAL A 225 -3.43 10.03 -11.99
N VAL A 226 -3.47 8.99 -11.16
CA VAL A 226 -3.65 9.07 -9.71
C VAL A 226 -2.41 8.50 -9.02
N CYS A 227 -1.86 9.24 -8.06
CA CYS A 227 -0.78 8.79 -7.18
C CYS A 227 -1.23 8.90 -5.72
N CYS A 228 -1.36 7.76 -5.04
CA CYS A 228 -1.66 7.72 -3.61
C CYS A 228 -0.38 7.42 -2.83
N VAL A 229 -0.06 8.24 -1.82
CA VAL A 229 1.12 8.04 -0.96
C VAL A 229 0.68 7.96 0.50
N LEU A 230 1.02 6.86 1.16
CA LEU A 230 0.85 6.67 2.59
C LEU A 230 2.22 6.59 3.25
N SER A 231 2.68 7.65 3.91
CA SER A 231 4.00 7.64 4.56
C SER A 231 4.08 8.56 5.78
N HIS A 232 5.19 8.49 6.51
CA HIS A 232 5.63 9.60 7.33
C HIS A 232 5.92 10.82 6.44
N GLY A 233 5.73 12.01 6.99
CA GLY A 233 5.94 13.25 6.25
C GLY A 233 6.49 14.35 7.11
N GLN A 234 7.00 15.36 6.43
CA GLN A 234 7.45 16.63 6.97
C GLN A 234 6.85 17.75 6.13
N ILE A 235 7.05 19.00 6.55
CA ILE A 235 6.57 20.19 5.82
C ILE A 235 6.99 20.17 4.34
N LYS A 236 8.21 19.69 4.04
CA LYS A 236 8.81 19.73 2.71
C LYS A 236 8.46 18.54 1.80
N GLY A 237 7.99 17.42 2.35
CA GLY A 237 7.80 16.20 1.57
C GLY A 237 7.49 14.95 2.39
N ILE A 238 7.54 13.82 1.70
CA ILE A 238 7.32 12.48 2.26
C ILE A 238 8.66 11.82 2.58
N VAL A 239 8.68 10.90 3.55
CA VAL A 239 9.89 10.20 4.01
C VAL A 239 9.88 8.77 3.48
N GLY A 240 10.98 8.30 2.88
CA GLY A 240 11.18 6.91 2.50
C GLY A 240 11.59 6.03 3.69
N VAL A 241 11.60 4.70 3.53
CA VAL A 241 12.03 3.79 4.61
C VAL A 241 13.50 3.95 5.02
N ASP A 242 14.30 4.55 4.16
CA ASP A 242 15.69 4.95 4.40
C ASP A 242 15.81 6.26 5.20
N GLY A 243 14.69 6.89 5.57
CA GLY A 243 14.65 8.16 6.28
C GLY A 243 14.93 9.38 5.40
N GLN A 244 15.17 9.19 4.10
CA GLN A 244 15.40 10.28 3.17
C GLN A 244 14.09 10.88 2.66
N ILE A 245 14.12 12.15 2.25
CA ILE A 245 12.93 12.91 1.86
C ILE A 245 12.80 12.95 0.34
N VAL A 246 11.58 12.71 -0.14
CA VAL A 246 11.11 13.12 -1.48
C VAL A 246 10.22 14.34 -1.31
N THR A 247 10.61 15.47 -1.88
CA THR A 247 9.86 16.72 -1.78
C THR A 247 8.57 16.65 -2.59
N TYR A 248 7.54 17.40 -2.17
CA TYR A 248 6.29 17.50 -2.97
C TYR A 248 6.56 18.02 -4.37
N ARG A 249 7.56 18.89 -4.52
CA ARG A 249 8.03 19.40 -5.81
C ARG A 249 8.55 18.27 -6.70
N GLU A 250 9.42 17.41 -6.19
CA GLU A 250 9.94 16.25 -6.94
C GLU A 250 8.80 15.31 -7.38
N LEU A 251 7.81 15.05 -6.52
CA LEU A 251 6.65 14.22 -6.87
C LEU A 251 5.87 14.80 -8.06
N ILE A 252 5.59 16.10 -8.03
CA ILE A 252 4.77 16.80 -9.01
C ILE A 252 5.53 16.97 -10.34
N GLU A 253 6.79 17.42 -10.28
CA GLU A 253 7.61 17.68 -11.46
C GLU A 253 7.85 16.41 -12.28
N THR A 254 7.93 15.23 -11.65
CA THR A 254 8.14 13.96 -12.37
C THR A 254 7.01 13.63 -13.37
N LEU A 255 5.78 14.13 -13.14
CA LEU A 255 4.62 13.92 -14.03
C LEU A 255 4.25 15.17 -14.85
N SER A 256 5.15 16.15 -14.92
CA SER A 256 4.90 17.42 -15.61
C SER A 256 4.89 17.25 -17.13
N PRO A 257 4.27 18.16 -17.89
CA PRO A 257 4.26 18.06 -19.34
C PRO A 257 5.65 17.99 -19.98
N SER A 258 6.69 18.58 -19.36
CA SER A 258 8.06 18.45 -19.87
C SER A 258 8.66 17.06 -19.64
N GLN A 259 8.36 16.42 -18.51
CA GLN A 259 8.87 15.07 -18.20
C GLN A 259 7.97 13.96 -18.75
N CYS A 260 6.67 14.21 -18.90
CA CYS A 260 5.66 13.29 -19.38
C CYS A 260 4.68 14.00 -20.35
N PRO A 261 5.09 14.21 -21.62
CA PRO A 261 4.27 14.95 -22.61
C PRO A 261 2.91 14.33 -22.90
N SER A 262 2.79 13.00 -22.78
CA SER A 262 1.54 12.26 -22.98
C SER A 262 0.44 12.59 -21.94
N LEU A 263 0.82 13.25 -20.83
CA LEU A 263 -0.10 13.79 -19.81
C LEU A 263 -0.43 15.28 -19.99
N PHE A 264 -0.08 15.90 -21.12
CA PHE A 264 -0.45 17.29 -21.40
C PHE A 264 -1.97 17.48 -21.38
N LYS A 265 -2.47 18.48 -20.62
CA LYS A 265 -3.90 18.77 -20.39
C LYS A 265 -4.71 17.64 -19.72
N LYS A 266 -4.04 16.67 -19.10
CA LYS A 266 -4.68 15.57 -18.36
C LYS A 266 -4.49 15.76 -16.85
N PRO A 267 -5.52 15.54 -16.01
CA PRO A 267 -5.38 15.70 -14.57
C PRO A 267 -4.31 14.77 -13.97
N LYS A 268 -3.44 15.30 -13.11
CA LYS A 268 -2.52 14.50 -12.28
C LYS A 268 -2.89 14.70 -10.81
N LEU A 269 -3.42 13.64 -10.20
CA LEU A 269 -4.10 13.69 -8.91
C LEU A 269 -3.25 12.98 -7.86
N PHE A 270 -2.80 13.72 -6.85
CA PHE A 270 -1.99 13.19 -5.75
C PHE A 270 -2.83 13.18 -4.46
N PHE A 271 -2.98 12.02 -3.84
CA PHE A 271 -3.61 11.88 -2.52
C PHE A 271 -2.53 11.48 -1.51
N ILE A 272 -2.12 12.44 -0.66
CA ILE A 272 -1.00 12.23 0.25
C ILE A 272 -1.48 12.19 1.69
N GLN A 273 -1.38 11.00 2.26
CA GLN A 273 -1.53 10.73 3.67
C GLN A 273 -0.14 10.73 4.32
N ALA A 274 0.27 11.91 4.78
CA ALA A 274 1.50 12.12 5.53
C ALA A 274 1.35 13.32 6.47
N CYS A 275 2.06 13.29 7.61
CA CYS A 275 2.14 14.45 8.49
C CYS A 275 2.84 15.61 7.77
N ARG A 276 2.46 16.85 8.06
CA ARG A 276 3.16 18.05 7.56
C ARG A 276 3.87 18.81 8.68
N GLY A 277 4.03 18.21 9.85
CA GLY A 277 4.76 18.73 11.01
C GLY A 277 4.48 17.89 12.25
N THR A 278 4.81 18.42 13.42
CA THR A 278 4.73 17.72 14.71
C THR A 278 3.61 18.24 15.62
N ASP A 279 2.94 19.31 15.23
CA ASP A 279 2.01 20.01 16.11
C ASP A 279 0.64 19.31 16.08
N ASP A 280 0.01 19.15 17.24
CA ASP A 280 -1.39 18.72 17.33
C ASP A 280 -2.29 19.89 16.89
N GLN A 281 -3.26 19.64 16.00
CA GLN A 281 -4.16 20.70 15.54
C GLN A 281 -5.24 20.95 16.62
N PRO A 282 -5.29 22.17 17.21
CA PRO A 282 -6.21 22.46 18.31
C PRO A 282 -7.67 22.58 17.80
N ALA A 283 -8.63 22.24 18.66
CA ALA A 283 -10.04 22.51 18.42
C ALA A 283 -10.32 24.03 18.52
N ALA A 284 -10.94 24.60 17.48
CA ALA A 284 -11.44 25.97 17.51
C ALA A 284 -12.90 25.99 18.00
N PHE A 285 -13.22 26.93 18.88
CA PHE A 285 -14.59 27.22 19.32
C PHE A 285 -15.07 28.51 18.63
N PRO A 286 -16.36 28.63 18.23
CA PRO A 286 -16.81 29.74 17.40
C PRO A 286 -16.61 31.09 18.11
N GLN A 287 -15.88 32.01 17.48
CA GLN A 287 -15.97 33.44 17.73
C GLN A 287 -16.43 34.10 16.43
N ILE A 288 -17.45 34.95 16.54
CA ILE A 288 -18.04 35.70 15.41
C ILE A 288 -17.34 37.05 15.37
N PHE A 289 -16.61 37.37 14.30
CA PHE A 289 -16.23 38.75 13.95
C PHE A 289 -16.13 38.91 12.41
N PRO A 290 -16.31 40.14 11.88
CA PRO A 290 -16.76 40.42 10.51
C PRO A 290 -15.64 40.64 9.47
N ASP A 291 -16.07 40.66 8.21
CA ASP A 291 -15.31 40.83 6.94
C ASP A 291 -14.45 42.10 6.83
N ASP A 292 -13.41 42.04 6.00
CA ASP A 292 -13.15 43.03 4.92
C ASP A 292 -12.09 42.54 3.90
N GLU A 293 -12.32 42.93 2.64
CA GLU A 293 -11.61 42.56 1.38
C GLU A 293 -10.29 43.32 1.13
N VAL A 294 -9.48 42.89 0.13
CA VAL A 294 -9.03 43.69 -1.05
C VAL A 294 -8.16 42.82 -2.00
N MET A 295 -8.38 42.97 -3.32
CA MET A 295 -7.62 42.41 -4.46
C MET A 295 -6.60 43.40 -5.06
N PRO A 296 -5.63 42.93 -5.88
CA PRO A 296 -5.15 43.72 -7.02
C PRO A 296 -5.26 42.99 -8.39
N VAL A 297 -5.33 43.83 -9.44
CA VAL A 297 -5.53 43.54 -10.87
C VAL A 297 -4.19 43.65 -11.62
N SER A 298 -3.98 42.92 -12.74
CA SER A 298 -3.02 43.32 -13.79
C SER A 298 -3.31 42.66 -15.15
N ASP A 299 -2.73 43.26 -16.20
CA ASP A 299 -3.25 43.39 -17.56
C ASP A 299 -2.97 42.22 -18.52
N ALA A 300 -3.81 42.11 -19.54
CA ALA A 300 -3.81 41.04 -20.55
C ALA A 300 -2.76 41.24 -21.66
N ALA A 301 -2.05 40.15 -21.97
CA ALA A 301 -1.51 39.85 -23.30
C ALA A 301 -1.97 38.44 -23.68
N VAL A 302 -2.46 38.23 -24.90
CA VAL A 302 -2.87 36.90 -25.40
C VAL A 302 -1.62 36.10 -25.79
N PRO A 303 -1.23 35.04 -25.05
CA PRO A 303 -0.16 34.16 -25.46
C PRO A 303 -0.72 33.07 -26.40
N ARG A 304 0.14 32.45 -27.20
CA ARG A 304 -0.16 31.19 -27.90
C ARG A 304 -0.69 30.15 -26.91
N ASP A 305 -1.49 29.17 -27.37
CA ASP A 305 -2.03 28.08 -26.55
C ASP A 305 -0.93 27.28 -25.83
N SER A 306 -0.51 27.75 -24.65
CA SER A 306 0.42 27.08 -23.74
C SER A 306 -0.18 27.08 -22.34
N ILE A 307 -0.10 25.94 -21.64
CA ILE A 307 -0.47 25.86 -20.22
C ILE A 307 0.80 25.98 -19.36
N PRO A 308 0.72 26.54 -18.14
CA PRO A 308 1.84 26.50 -17.19
C PRO A 308 2.33 25.07 -16.94
N GLU A 309 3.64 24.89 -16.69
CA GLU A 309 4.25 23.57 -16.40
C GLU A 309 3.57 22.84 -15.24
N MET A 310 2.99 23.60 -14.30
CA MET A 310 2.31 23.09 -13.10
C MET A 310 0.78 23.16 -13.20
N ALA A 311 0.22 23.22 -14.42
CA ALA A 311 -1.23 23.21 -14.64
C ALA A 311 -1.82 21.80 -14.58
N ASP A 312 -3.11 21.71 -14.24
CA ASP A 312 -3.87 20.46 -14.18
C ASP A 312 -3.41 19.46 -13.10
N TYR A 313 -2.92 19.98 -11.98
CA TYR A 313 -2.61 19.18 -10.79
C TYR A 313 -3.64 19.36 -9.67
N LEU A 314 -3.79 18.30 -8.89
CA LEU A 314 -4.46 18.32 -7.60
C LEU A 314 -3.57 17.61 -6.58
N LEU A 315 -3.22 18.31 -5.50
CA LEU A 315 -2.52 17.77 -4.35
C LEU A 315 -3.48 17.78 -3.15
N ALA A 316 -4.08 16.63 -2.86
CA ALA A 316 -4.97 16.45 -1.72
C ALA A 316 -4.17 15.94 -0.51
N MET A 317 -3.83 16.87 0.39
CA MET A 317 -3.08 16.58 1.61
C MET A 317 -4.01 16.19 2.75
N SER A 318 -3.63 15.17 3.53
CA SER A 318 -4.43 14.70 4.67
C SER A 318 -4.51 15.69 5.85
N THR A 319 -3.61 16.67 5.93
CA THR A 319 -3.58 17.72 6.97
C THR A 319 -2.95 19.02 6.44
N VAL A 320 -3.24 20.17 7.06
CA VAL A 320 -2.64 21.48 6.74
C VAL A 320 -1.16 21.54 7.20
N PRO A 321 -0.30 22.43 6.65
CA PRO A 321 1.12 22.53 7.05
C PRO A 321 1.32 22.66 8.56
N HIS A 322 2.43 22.11 9.08
CA HIS A 322 2.84 22.10 10.50
C HIS A 322 2.12 21.08 11.41
N TYR A 323 1.01 20.50 10.99
CA TYR A 323 0.22 19.59 11.85
C TYR A 323 0.39 18.12 11.52
N VAL A 324 0.06 17.28 12.49
CA VAL A 324 0.01 15.82 12.35
C VAL A 324 -1.26 15.37 11.61
N SER A 325 -1.18 14.23 10.96
CA SER A 325 -2.34 13.52 10.40
C SER A 325 -2.65 12.29 11.26
N TYR A 326 -3.90 12.09 11.64
CA TYR A 326 -4.28 11.03 12.58
C TYR A 326 -4.76 9.76 11.89
N ARG A 327 -4.48 8.66 12.58
CA ARG A 327 -4.98 7.33 12.28
C ARG A 327 -5.91 6.90 13.41
N GLU A 328 -7.12 6.47 13.06
CA GLU A 328 -8.03 5.87 14.03
C GLU A 328 -7.53 4.48 14.42
N LYS A 329 -7.64 4.17 15.71
CA LYS A 329 -7.18 2.88 16.26
C LYS A 329 -7.93 1.68 15.71
N ASP A 330 -9.16 1.85 15.21
CA ASP A 330 -10.03 0.71 14.89
C ASP A 330 -10.32 0.58 13.38
N ASN A 331 -10.02 1.60 12.56
CA ASN A 331 -10.51 1.62 11.17
C ASN A 331 -9.47 1.99 10.11
N GLY A 332 -8.34 2.64 10.42
CA GLY A 332 -7.45 3.24 9.39
C GLY A 332 -7.27 4.75 9.48
N THR A 333 -6.70 5.37 8.44
CA THR A 333 -6.47 6.83 8.43
C THR A 333 -7.77 7.56 8.09
N TRP A 334 -8.07 8.63 8.84
CA TRP A 334 -9.34 9.35 8.70
C TRP A 334 -9.56 9.89 7.29
N PHE A 335 -8.49 10.39 6.66
CA PHE A 335 -8.52 10.94 5.32
C PHE A 335 -8.81 9.87 4.26
N ILE A 336 -8.07 8.76 4.24
CA ILE A 336 -8.22 7.74 3.20
C ILE A 336 -9.55 7.01 3.32
N GLN A 337 -10.00 6.71 4.54
CA GLN A 337 -11.34 6.14 4.74
C GLN A 337 -12.43 7.05 4.20
N SER A 338 -12.38 8.34 4.57
CA SER A 338 -13.38 9.30 4.13
C SER A 338 -13.32 9.49 2.61
N LEU A 339 -12.13 9.51 2.03
CA LEU A 339 -11.93 9.55 0.57
C LEU A 339 -12.57 8.33 -0.10
N CYS A 340 -12.19 7.10 0.28
CA CYS A 340 -12.74 5.87 -0.29
C CYS A 340 -14.26 5.78 -0.10
N HIS A 341 -14.77 6.14 1.08
CA HIS A 341 -16.20 6.16 1.36
C HIS A 341 -16.95 7.14 0.43
N ASN A 342 -16.47 8.38 0.32
CA ASN A 342 -17.13 9.39 -0.49
C ASN A 342 -16.97 9.14 -1.99
N LEU A 343 -15.87 8.55 -2.45
CA LEU A 343 -15.73 8.10 -3.84
C LEU A 343 -16.80 7.05 -4.17
N LYS A 344 -16.95 6.01 -3.33
CA LYS A 344 -17.98 4.98 -3.51
C LYS A 344 -19.41 5.54 -3.53
N LEU A 345 -19.69 6.53 -2.69
CA LEU A 345 -21.03 7.10 -2.53
C LEU A 345 -21.39 8.12 -3.61
N LEU A 346 -20.42 8.95 -4.04
CA LEU A 346 -20.69 10.17 -4.81
C LEU A 346 -20.29 10.06 -6.28
N VAL A 347 -19.33 9.20 -6.64
CA VAL A 347 -18.99 8.98 -8.06
C VAL A 347 -20.18 8.43 -8.86
N PRO A 348 -20.96 7.44 -8.38
CA PRO A 348 -22.16 6.98 -9.10
C PRO A 348 -23.23 8.06 -9.31
N ARG A 349 -23.15 9.15 -8.54
CA ARG A 349 -24.07 10.30 -8.62
C ARG A 349 -23.54 11.41 -9.53
N GLY A 350 -22.39 11.21 -10.18
CA GLY A 350 -21.77 12.18 -11.09
C GLY A 350 -21.21 13.43 -10.40
N VAL A 351 -20.89 13.36 -9.10
CA VAL A 351 -20.34 14.49 -8.34
C VAL A 351 -18.87 14.69 -8.72
N ASP A 352 -18.46 15.95 -8.90
CA ASP A 352 -17.07 16.28 -9.24
C ASP A 352 -16.11 16.08 -8.05
N LEU A 353 -14.84 15.84 -8.36
CA LEU A 353 -13.81 15.49 -7.40
C LEU A 353 -13.59 16.57 -6.31
N LEU A 354 -13.69 17.86 -6.63
CA LEU A 354 -13.52 18.93 -5.63
C LEU A 354 -14.68 18.96 -4.65
N SER A 355 -15.90 18.72 -5.12
CA SER A 355 -17.08 18.54 -4.26
C SER A 355 -16.95 17.30 -3.37
N ILE A 356 -16.45 16.18 -3.91
CA ILE A 356 -16.12 14.97 -3.13
C ILE A 356 -15.10 15.30 -2.05
N LEU A 357 -14.02 16.00 -2.38
CA LEU A 357 -12.98 16.38 -1.41
C LEU A 357 -13.48 17.38 -0.35
N THR A 358 -14.42 18.25 -0.69
CA THR A 358 -15.07 19.12 0.29
C THR A 358 -15.89 18.29 1.29
N LYS A 359 -16.55 17.23 0.83
CA LYS A 359 -17.23 16.29 1.71
C LYS A 359 -16.23 15.52 2.59
N VAL A 360 -15.07 15.13 2.05
CA VAL A 360 -13.96 14.55 2.82
C VAL A 360 -13.49 15.51 3.92
N ASN A 361 -13.28 16.79 3.61
CA ASN A 361 -12.94 17.81 4.61
C ASN A 361 -14.01 17.90 5.70
N SER A 362 -15.30 17.88 5.33
CA SER A 362 -16.40 17.92 6.29
C SER A 362 -16.42 16.69 7.22
N ASP A 363 -16.12 15.51 6.70
CA ASP A 363 -16.13 14.28 7.49
C ASP A 363 -14.92 14.21 8.43
N VAL A 364 -13.72 14.50 7.92
CA VAL A 364 -12.48 14.47 8.72
C VAL A 364 -12.48 15.57 9.78
N SER A 365 -12.96 16.77 9.47
CA SER A 365 -13.08 17.87 10.43
C SER A 365 -14.04 17.61 11.57
N LYS A 366 -14.96 16.64 11.43
CA LYS A 366 -15.87 16.22 12.52
C LYS A 366 -15.26 15.15 13.42
N LYS A 367 -14.28 14.40 12.93
CA LYS A 367 -13.57 13.39 13.73
C LYS A 367 -12.73 14.03 14.83
N THR A 368 -12.53 13.29 15.91
CA THR A 368 -11.73 13.70 17.06
C THR A 368 -11.12 12.48 17.72
N ASP A 369 -10.00 12.67 18.41
CA ASP A 369 -9.44 11.64 19.28
C ASP A 369 -10.32 11.41 20.52
N LYS A 370 -10.00 10.37 21.33
CA LYS A 370 -10.77 10.03 22.53
C LYS A 370 -10.87 11.16 23.56
N SER A 371 -9.95 12.13 23.53
CA SER A 371 -9.98 13.29 24.42
C SER A 371 -10.93 14.40 23.95
N GLY A 372 -11.35 14.39 22.68
CA GLY A 372 -12.16 15.47 22.10
C GLY A 372 -11.34 16.71 21.70
N LEU A 373 -10.02 16.71 21.90
CA LEU A 373 -9.18 17.90 21.79
C LEU A 373 -8.35 17.94 20.51
N LYS A 374 -8.16 16.79 19.84
CA LYS A 374 -7.35 16.70 18.62
C LYS A 374 -8.23 16.64 17.38
N LYS A 375 -8.00 17.56 16.44
CA LYS A 375 -8.74 17.67 15.17
C LYS A 375 -7.81 17.43 14.00
N GLN A 376 -8.38 17.18 12.82
CA GLN A 376 -7.62 17.08 11.58
C GLN A 376 -8.36 17.84 10.48
N MET A 377 -7.63 18.62 9.68
CA MET A 377 -8.20 19.32 8.53
C MET A 377 -7.41 18.98 7.25
N PRO A 378 -7.97 18.15 6.34
CA PRO A 378 -7.36 17.94 5.04
C PRO A 378 -7.40 19.21 4.19
N GLN A 379 -6.44 19.34 3.27
CA GLN A 379 -6.26 20.51 2.42
C GLN A 379 -5.96 20.10 0.98
N PRO A 380 -6.95 20.21 0.08
CA PRO A 380 -6.73 20.18 -1.36
C PRO A 380 -6.06 21.48 -1.83
N GLU A 381 -4.94 21.38 -2.54
CA GLU A 381 -4.29 22.45 -3.29
C GLU A 381 -4.34 22.08 -4.79
N PHE A 382 -4.78 22.98 -5.68
CA PHE A 382 -4.98 22.60 -7.10
C PHE A 382 -4.75 23.73 -8.10
N THR A 383 -4.43 23.30 -9.32
CA THR A 383 -4.31 24.12 -10.54
C THR A 383 -5.14 23.54 -11.69
N LEU A 384 -6.13 22.69 -11.36
CA LEU A 384 -7.08 22.12 -12.30
C LEU A 384 -7.80 23.21 -13.11
N THR A 385 -7.75 23.11 -14.43
CA THR A 385 -8.43 24.07 -15.33
C THR A 385 -9.85 23.66 -15.71
N LYS A 386 -10.26 22.43 -15.33
CA LYS A 386 -11.59 21.86 -15.61
C LYS A 386 -12.10 21.07 -14.41
N ARG A 387 -13.41 20.85 -14.38
CA ARG A 387 -14.02 19.90 -13.43
C ARG A 387 -13.55 18.48 -13.76
N VAL A 388 -13.13 17.75 -12.74
CA VAL A 388 -12.78 16.33 -12.84
C VAL A 388 -13.97 15.53 -12.31
N VAL A 389 -14.55 14.68 -13.15
CA VAL A 389 -15.64 13.78 -12.79
C VAL A 389 -15.23 12.38 -13.21
N PHE A 390 -15.22 11.42 -12.27
CA PHE A 390 -15.02 10.03 -12.61
C PHE A 390 -16.32 9.45 -13.18
N PRO A 391 -16.28 8.74 -14.32
CA PRO A 391 -17.47 8.07 -14.84
C PRO A 391 -18.02 7.03 -13.85
N PRO A 392 -19.36 6.86 -13.75
CA PRO A 392 -19.94 5.80 -12.93
C PRO A 392 -19.45 4.41 -13.35
N PRO A 393 -18.89 3.61 -12.44
CA PRO A 393 -18.48 2.25 -12.75
C PRO A 393 -19.64 1.35 -13.16
N LYS A 394 -19.37 0.37 -14.02
CA LYS A 394 -20.39 -0.60 -14.49
C LYS A 394 -20.78 -1.63 -13.41
N THR A 395 -19.92 -1.84 -12.43
CA THR A 395 -20.11 -2.80 -11.34
C THR A 395 -20.54 -2.11 -10.05
N ARG A 396 -21.16 -2.86 -9.13
CA ARG A 396 -21.57 -2.32 -7.83
C ARG A 396 -20.34 -1.86 -7.03
N PRO A 397 -20.48 -0.83 -6.17
CA PRO A 397 -19.39 -0.40 -5.29
C PRO A 397 -18.86 -1.57 -4.45
N PRO A 398 -17.53 -1.65 -4.24
CA PRO A 398 -16.96 -2.68 -3.41
C PRO A 398 -17.45 -2.54 -1.96
N LEU A 399 -17.73 -3.70 -1.34
CA LEU A 399 -18.21 -3.77 0.04
C LEU A 399 -17.14 -3.20 1.01
N PRO A 400 -17.56 -2.69 2.17
CA PRO A 400 -16.66 -2.11 3.17
C PRO A 400 -15.60 -3.07 3.67
#